data_AF-A0A2K8WW36-F1
#
_entry.id   AF-A0A2K8WW36-F1
#
_cell.length_a   1.000
_cell.length_b   1.000
_cell.length_c   1.000
_cell.angle_alpha   90.00
_cell.angle_beta   90.00
_cell.angle_gamma   90.00
#
_symmetry.space_group_name_H-M   'P 1'
#
loop_
_entity.id
_entity.type
_entity.pdbx_description
1 polymer ?
#
loop_
_entity_poly.entity_id
_entity_poly.type
_entity_poly.pdbx_seq_one_letter_code
_entity_poly.pdbx_strand_id
1 'polypeptide(L)'
;MDSEITKIYSSIGVAMTGIALLILNFSGPSYTTVCFIIFFIIGGILSVLGGALLRWGKSYNLSSLITCLLMFALGPFVIAYLTNRYIIAPLLSRGLLTSINTLLFLGSIALVYIYIKYYEQYHWKPFHLQEDKQLEVDIISIALLNTKPYVYETGFMSKSHLFNNNRINDKKKYWERRDYLRTGLPNGLELVYFSAKEQQLYRGLFKFSKQSIRRYMGWGLFHPLTRSQNYDTINLILFSKGAISLQLGTWDKDITFFDGVCTPITTKDLSPKELKTLAVEKIVINPKPSPPQADTSDSLAVIRKQKLQIKHSITGLTKKIKSISVITTNGDRYVLHKKYWKGKTLPKRQAPIAMITLIIVNNKGQNLSWEYVYNIADIASHFDTNSTKVTTLDYKFDLFNTTDNLLRASSFEYINGVKNEFKLERADIKIMP
;
A
#
# COMPACT_ATOMS: atom_id res chain seq x y z
N MET A 1 -34.64 36.81 12.96
CA MET A 1 -33.48 36.65 13.84
C MET A 1 -32.35 36.17 12.94
N ASP A 2 -31.21 36.85 12.93
CA ASP A 2 -30.11 36.47 12.04
C ASP A 2 -29.57 35.08 12.40
N SER A 3 -28.98 34.38 11.42
CA SER A 3 -28.54 33.00 11.57
C SER A 3 -27.45 32.84 12.64
N GLU A 4 -26.61 33.86 12.86
CA GLU A 4 -25.57 33.87 13.88
C GLU A 4 -26.13 34.08 15.30
N ILE A 5 -27.10 34.98 15.46
CA ILE A 5 -27.80 35.21 16.74
C ILE A 5 -28.54 33.94 17.16
N THR A 6 -29.15 33.24 16.20
CA THR A 6 -29.81 31.95 16.45
C THR A 6 -28.83 30.89 16.91
N LYS A 7 -27.62 30.81 16.33
CA LYS A 7 -26.56 29.88 16.78
C LYS A 7 -26.08 30.18 18.19
N ILE A 8 -25.88 31.45 18.54
CA ILE A 8 -25.44 31.85 19.89
C ILE A 8 -26.51 31.49 20.92
N TYR A 9 -27.77 31.83 20.66
CA TYR A 9 -28.87 31.62 21.61
C TYR A 9 -29.18 30.12 21.79
N SER A 10 -29.17 29.35 20.70
CA SER A 10 -29.30 27.89 20.77
C SER A 10 -28.12 27.24 21.49
N SER A 11 -26.89 27.71 21.30
CA SER A 11 -25.70 27.18 22.01
C SER A 11 -25.79 27.40 23.52
N ILE A 12 -26.27 28.58 23.95
CA ILE A 12 -26.51 28.88 25.37
C ILE A 12 -27.61 27.96 25.93
N GLY A 13 -28.72 27.80 25.21
CA GLY A 13 -29.80 26.87 25.61
C GLY A 13 -29.33 25.42 25.73
N VAL A 14 -28.49 24.94 24.80
CA VAL A 14 -27.89 23.60 24.85
C VAL A 14 -26.96 23.44 26.05
N ALA A 15 -26.11 24.44 26.33
CA ALA A 15 -25.23 24.41 27.50
C ALA A 15 -26.03 24.36 28.82
N MET A 16 -27.08 25.18 28.94
CA MET A 16 -27.99 25.17 30.08
C MET A 16 -28.70 23.82 30.25
N THR A 17 -29.09 23.18 29.13
CA THR A 17 -29.70 21.84 29.13
C THR A 17 -28.72 20.79 29.63
N GLY A 18 -27.46 20.84 29.18
CA GLY A 18 -26.41 19.93 29.64
C GLY A 18 -26.11 20.05 31.13
N ILE A 19 -26.07 21.28 31.65
CA ILE A 19 -25.87 21.54 33.08
C ILE A 19 -27.07 21.02 33.91
N ALA A 20 -28.30 21.31 33.46
CA ALA A 20 -29.51 20.80 34.11
C ALA A 20 -29.55 19.25 34.16
N LEU A 21 -29.10 18.58 33.09
CA LEU A 21 -28.97 17.12 33.05
C LEU A 21 -27.92 16.58 34.01
N LEU A 22 -26.78 17.26 34.17
CA LEU A 22 -25.76 16.87 35.14
C LEU A 22 -26.29 16.96 36.57
N ILE A 23 -27.00 18.04 36.90
CA ILE A 23 -27.59 18.23 38.22
C ILE A 23 -28.61 17.13 38.51
N LEU A 24 -29.53 16.83 37.59
CA LEU A 24 -30.53 15.77 37.80
C LEU A 24 -29.94 14.38 38.02
N ASN A 25 -28.76 14.10 37.47
CA ASN A 25 -28.18 12.75 37.52
C ASN A 25 -27.14 12.56 38.62
N PHE A 26 -26.48 13.63 39.08
CA PHE A 26 -25.33 13.52 39.98
C PHE A 26 -25.49 14.26 41.32
N SER A 27 -26.55 15.05 41.51
CA SER A 27 -26.79 15.72 42.79
C SER A 27 -27.81 14.98 43.65
N GLY A 28 -27.61 15.00 44.98
CA GLY A 28 -28.61 14.50 45.91
C GLY A 28 -29.88 15.36 45.90
N PRO A 29 -31.06 14.83 46.27
CA PRO A 29 -32.36 15.48 46.08
C PRO A 29 -32.43 16.93 46.62
N SER A 30 -31.81 17.16 47.77
CA SER A 30 -31.75 18.47 48.44
C SER A 30 -30.89 19.48 47.66
N TYR A 31 -29.81 19.01 47.03
CA TYR A 31 -28.87 19.83 46.26
C TYR A 31 -29.40 20.11 44.85
N THR A 32 -30.15 19.17 44.28
CA THR A 32 -30.84 19.30 42.98
C THR A 32 -31.76 20.52 42.97
N THR A 33 -32.63 20.66 43.97
CA THR A 33 -33.60 21.76 44.06
C THR A 33 -32.91 23.12 44.21
N VAL A 34 -31.89 23.21 45.06
CA VAL A 34 -31.14 24.45 45.28
C VAL A 34 -30.40 24.89 44.00
N CYS A 35 -29.71 23.97 43.33
CA CYS A 35 -29.05 24.27 42.06
C CYS A 35 -30.06 24.67 40.99
N PHE A 36 -31.21 24.02 40.89
CA PHE A 36 -32.25 24.39 39.91
C PHE A 36 -32.77 25.81 40.09
N ILE A 37 -33.01 26.22 41.34
CA ILE A 37 -33.44 27.58 41.65
C ILE A 37 -32.37 28.59 41.21
N ILE A 38 -31.10 28.33 41.53
CA ILE A 38 -29.98 29.20 41.15
C ILE A 38 -29.86 29.31 39.62
N PHE A 39 -29.91 28.18 38.90
CA PHE A 39 -29.83 28.20 37.43
C PHE A 39 -31.05 28.82 36.77
N PHE A 40 -32.24 28.71 37.37
CA PHE A 40 -33.43 29.39 36.88
C PHE A 40 -33.30 30.91 37.05
N ILE A 41 -32.74 31.38 38.16
CA ILE A 41 -32.44 32.80 38.38
C ILE A 41 -31.40 33.30 37.37
N ILE A 42 -30.30 32.56 37.16
CA ILE A 42 -29.28 32.90 36.16
C ILE A 42 -29.89 32.93 34.75
N GLY A 43 -30.71 31.93 34.41
CA GLY A 43 -31.43 31.88 33.14
C GLY A 43 -32.35 33.09 32.96
N GLY A 44 -33.10 33.48 34.00
CA GLY A 44 -33.94 34.68 34.00
C GLY A 44 -33.17 35.97 33.77
N ILE A 45 -32.00 36.13 34.42
CA ILE A 45 -31.11 37.28 34.20
C ILE A 45 -30.59 37.30 32.76
N LEU A 46 -30.14 36.15 32.24
CA LEU A 46 -29.71 36.01 30.85
C LEU A 46 -30.84 36.28 29.86
N SER A 47 -32.10 35.97 30.20
CA SER A 47 -33.24 36.27 29.36
C SER A 47 -33.55 37.75 29.27
N VAL A 48 -33.35 38.51 30.36
CA VAL A 48 -33.46 39.98 30.36
C VAL A 48 -32.36 40.59 29.50
N LEU A 49 -31.10 40.17 29.70
CA LEU A 49 -29.93 40.65 28.94
C LEU A 49 -30.02 40.29 27.46
N GLY A 50 -30.38 39.04 27.15
CA GLY A 50 -30.59 38.56 25.78
C GLY A 50 -31.77 39.26 25.10
N GLY A 51 -32.87 39.48 25.84
CA GLY A 51 -34.00 40.26 25.33
C GLY A 51 -33.60 41.70 24.96
N ALA A 52 -32.71 42.31 25.75
CA ALA A 52 -32.21 43.66 25.50
C ALA A 52 -31.27 43.69 24.29
N LEU A 53 -30.44 42.67 24.13
CA LEU A 53 -29.56 42.49 22.96
C LEU A 53 -30.35 42.22 21.67
N LEU A 54 -31.40 41.38 21.70
CA LEU A 54 -32.27 41.13 20.54
C LEU A 54 -32.99 42.38 20.03
N ARG A 55 -33.13 43.39 20.88
CA ARG A 55 -33.80 44.67 20.59
C ARG A 55 -32.84 45.86 20.62
N TRP A 56 -31.53 45.62 20.48
CA TRP A 56 -30.54 46.70 20.50
C TRP A 56 -30.89 47.80 19.48
N GLY A 57 -31.04 49.04 19.94
CA GLY A 57 -31.45 50.18 19.12
C GLY A 57 -32.96 50.28 18.82
N LYS A 58 -33.83 49.49 19.47
CA LYS A 58 -35.29 49.54 19.35
C LYS A 58 -35.96 49.54 20.74
N SER A 59 -37.24 49.90 20.80
CA SER A 59 -38.02 49.79 22.04
C SER A 59 -38.14 48.32 22.48
N TYR A 60 -37.95 48.09 23.78
CA TYR A 60 -38.05 46.77 24.37
C TYR A 60 -39.49 46.25 24.29
N ASN A 61 -39.68 44.98 23.95
CA ASN A 61 -40.99 44.34 23.87
C ASN A 61 -40.98 43.03 24.67
N LEU A 62 -42.04 42.80 25.43
CA LEU A 62 -42.27 41.61 26.26
C LEU A 62 -42.09 40.28 25.49
N SER A 63 -42.41 40.25 24.19
CA SER A 63 -42.19 39.08 23.33
C SER A 63 -40.72 38.64 23.23
N SER A 64 -39.77 39.57 23.26
CA SER A 64 -38.34 39.27 23.22
C SER A 64 -37.85 38.68 24.55
N LEU A 65 -38.39 39.15 25.68
CA LEU A 65 -38.14 38.55 27.00
C LEU A 65 -38.65 37.11 27.05
N ILE A 66 -39.89 36.89 26.63
CA ILE A 66 -40.52 35.55 26.63
C ILE A 66 -39.74 34.57 25.76
N THR A 67 -39.29 35.00 24.58
CA THR A 67 -38.48 34.15 23.68
C THR A 67 -37.17 33.72 24.33
N CYS A 68 -36.46 34.66 24.95
CA CYS A 68 -35.21 34.37 25.67
C CYS A 68 -35.44 33.57 26.95
N LEU A 69 -36.59 33.72 27.62
CA LEU A 69 -36.97 32.95 28.80
C LEU A 69 -37.25 31.48 28.45
N LEU A 70 -37.90 31.25 27.31
CA LEU A 70 -38.06 29.91 26.76
C LEU A 70 -36.72 29.29 26.32
N MET A 71 -35.81 30.08 25.75
CA MET A 71 -34.51 29.55 25.28
C MET A 71 -33.48 29.31 26.40
N PHE A 72 -33.46 30.12 27.46
CA PHE A 72 -32.38 30.11 28.46
C PHE A 72 -32.79 29.57 29.83
N ALA A 73 -34.08 29.58 30.15
CA ALA A 73 -34.58 29.07 31.42
C ALA A 73 -35.55 27.90 31.19
N LEU A 74 -36.78 28.16 30.77
CA LEU A 74 -37.85 27.15 30.78
C LEU A 74 -37.59 25.97 29.83
N GLY A 75 -37.23 26.23 28.58
CA GLY A 75 -37.00 25.19 27.57
C GLY A 75 -35.88 24.21 27.97
N PRO A 76 -34.68 24.69 28.32
CA PRO A 76 -33.59 23.84 28.81
C PRO A 76 -33.97 22.93 29.98
N PHE A 77 -34.73 23.43 30.96
CA PHE A 77 -35.18 22.62 32.10
C PHE A 77 -36.21 21.58 31.72
N VAL A 78 -37.20 21.95 30.91
CA VAL A 78 -38.22 21.02 30.44
C VAL A 78 -37.58 19.92 29.60
N ILE A 79 -36.67 20.27 28.67
CA ILE A 79 -35.95 19.29 27.85
C ILE A 79 -35.09 18.37 28.73
N ALA A 80 -34.32 18.92 29.67
CA ALA A 80 -33.50 18.13 30.59
C ALA A 80 -34.35 17.16 31.44
N TYR A 81 -35.48 17.63 31.96
CA TYR A 81 -36.41 16.80 32.73
C TYR A 81 -37.01 15.66 31.89
N LEU A 82 -37.50 15.97 30.68
CA LEU A 82 -38.08 14.98 29.77
C LEU A 82 -37.02 13.95 29.35
N THR A 83 -35.81 14.40 29.00
CA THR A 83 -34.68 13.51 28.67
C THR A 83 -34.30 12.64 29.85
N ASN A 84 -34.26 13.17 31.07
CA ASN A 84 -33.99 12.36 32.25
C ASN A 84 -35.10 11.31 32.44
N ARG A 85 -36.36 11.74 32.49
CA ARG A 85 -37.50 10.88 32.82
C ARG A 85 -37.80 9.80 31.77
N TYR A 86 -37.68 10.12 30.49
CA TYR A 86 -38.08 9.21 29.40
C TYR A 86 -36.91 8.48 28.73
N ILE A 87 -35.66 8.94 28.92
CA ILE A 87 -34.48 8.33 28.29
C ILE A 87 -33.53 7.81 29.36
N ILE A 88 -33.03 8.67 30.25
CA ILE A 88 -31.95 8.28 31.19
C ILE A 88 -32.45 7.33 32.28
N ALA A 89 -33.53 7.67 32.99
CA ALA A 89 -34.09 6.85 34.06
C ALA A 89 -34.55 5.46 33.58
N PRO A 90 -35.20 5.31 32.41
CA PRO A 90 -35.50 3.99 31.85
C PRO A 90 -34.27 3.19 31.43
N LEU A 91 -33.21 3.84 30.94
CA LEU A 91 -31.95 3.17 30.60
C LEU A 91 -31.19 2.72 31.85
N LEU A 92 -31.21 3.52 32.93
CA LEU A 92 -30.65 3.15 34.23
C LEU A 92 -31.41 1.99 34.86
N SER A 93 -32.75 2.05 34.90
CA SER A 93 -33.58 1.01 35.52
C SER A 93 -33.52 -0.34 34.79
N ARG A 94 -33.22 -0.32 33.49
CA ARG A 94 -32.97 -1.52 32.68
C ARG A 94 -31.51 -1.99 32.72
N GLY A 95 -30.63 -1.34 33.49
CA GLY A 95 -29.20 -1.68 33.57
C GLY A 95 -28.40 -1.40 32.29
N LEU A 96 -28.97 -0.63 31.35
CA LEU A 96 -28.35 -0.29 30.07
C LEU A 96 -27.37 0.89 30.20
N LEU A 97 -27.53 1.73 31.23
CA LEU A 97 -26.65 2.86 31.52
C LEU A 97 -25.67 2.57 32.69
N THR A 98 -25.01 1.41 32.64
CA THR A 98 -23.90 1.08 33.58
C THR A 98 -22.58 1.66 33.07
N SER A 99 -21.61 1.91 33.96
CA SER A 99 -20.27 2.38 33.57
C SER A 99 -19.62 1.48 32.50
N ILE A 100 -19.85 0.16 32.58
CA ILE A 100 -19.38 -0.82 31.59
C ILE A 100 -20.08 -0.60 30.24
N ASN A 101 -21.41 -0.48 30.21
CA ASN A 101 -22.15 -0.28 28.96
C ASN A 101 -21.84 1.08 28.32
N THR A 102 -21.67 2.13 29.12
CA THR A 102 -21.23 3.45 28.64
C THR A 102 -19.82 3.38 28.05
N LEU A 103 -18.89 2.69 28.72
CA LEU A 103 -17.54 2.46 28.21
C LEU A 103 -17.55 1.65 26.91
N LEU A 104 -18.35 0.59 26.83
CA LEU A 104 -18.52 -0.23 25.62
C LEU A 104 -19.15 0.55 24.47
N PHE A 105 -20.15 1.38 24.77
CA PHE A 105 -20.79 2.24 23.77
C PHE A 105 -19.80 3.25 23.20
N LEU A 106 -19.10 4.01 24.05
CA LEU A 106 -18.08 4.97 23.61
C LEU A 106 -16.88 4.27 22.94
N GLY A 107 -16.47 3.10 23.45
CA GLY A 107 -15.44 2.26 22.85
C GLY A 107 -15.84 1.76 21.46
N SER A 108 -17.10 1.37 21.26
CA SER A 108 -17.61 0.97 19.95
C SER A 108 -17.66 2.14 18.97
N ILE A 109 -18.07 3.33 19.41
CA ILE A 109 -18.03 4.56 18.60
C ILE A 109 -16.59 4.90 18.21
N ALA A 110 -15.66 4.82 19.16
CA ALA A 110 -14.24 5.05 18.90
C ALA A 110 -13.69 4.01 17.90
N LEU A 111 -14.02 2.72 18.07
CA LEU A 111 -13.60 1.67 17.13
C LEU A 111 -14.21 1.87 15.74
N VAL A 112 -15.48 2.24 15.63
CA VAL A 112 -16.13 2.56 14.35
C VAL A 112 -15.50 3.79 13.71
N TYR A 113 -15.23 4.84 14.48
CA TYR A 113 -14.55 6.03 14.00
C TYR A 113 -13.13 5.71 13.50
N ILE A 114 -12.36 4.95 14.27
CA ILE A 114 -11.00 4.53 13.89
C ILE A 114 -11.07 3.63 12.66
N TYR A 115 -12.02 2.70 12.60
CA TYR A 115 -12.27 1.89 11.41
C TYR A 115 -12.55 2.77 10.19
N ILE A 116 -13.56 3.64 10.23
CA ILE A 116 -13.91 4.52 9.09
C ILE A 116 -12.75 5.43 8.70
N LYS A 117 -12.03 5.99 9.68
CA LYS A 117 -10.93 6.93 9.45
C LYS A 117 -9.73 6.25 8.79
N TYR A 118 -9.38 5.02 9.18
CA TYR A 118 -8.15 4.35 8.72
C TYR A 118 -8.41 3.20 7.74
N TYR A 119 -9.67 2.86 7.47
CA TYR A 119 -10.03 1.85 6.48
C TYR A 119 -9.53 2.25 5.09
N GLU A 120 -8.85 1.30 4.43
CA GLU A 120 -8.22 1.47 3.11
C GLU A 120 -7.15 2.58 3.00
N GLN A 121 -6.64 3.14 4.09
CA GLN A 121 -5.51 4.09 4.07
C GLN A 121 -4.16 3.40 3.91
N TYR A 122 -3.97 2.72 2.78
CA TYR A 122 -2.68 2.14 2.40
C TYR A 122 -1.75 3.22 1.89
N HIS A 123 -0.47 3.11 2.21
CA HIS A 123 0.55 4.07 1.81
C HIS A 123 1.51 3.42 0.82
N TRP A 124 1.72 4.02 -0.34
CA TRP A 124 2.46 3.40 -1.44
C TRP A 124 3.66 4.22 -1.87
N LYS A 125 4.71 3.49 -2.24
CA LYS A 125 5.84 3.97 -3.02
C LYS A 125 5.80 3.30 -4.41
N PRO A 126 5.20 3.96 -5.42
CA PRO A 126 5.14 3.44 -6.78
C PRO A 126 6.49 3.59 -7.53
N PHE A 127 6.93 2.52 -8.19
CA PHE A 127 8.16 2.46 -8.97
C PHE A 127 7.90 1.79 -10.31
N HIS A 128 8.50 2.30 -11.39
CA HIS A 128 8.55 1.54 -12.63
C HIS A 128 9.93 0.94 -12.84
N LEU A 129 9.93 -0.28 -13.33
CA LEU A 129 11.08 -1.11 -13.63
C LEU A 129 11.04 -1.40 -15.12
N GLN A 130 12.12 -1.03 -15.79
CA GLN A 130 12.33 -1.41 -17.19
C GLN A 130 13.09 -2.72 -17.16
N GLU A 131 12.48 -3.79 -17.66
CA GLU A 131 13.15 -5.05 -17.92
C GLU A 131 13.57 -5.07 -19.39
N ASP A 132 14.79 -5.54 -19.65
CA ASP A 132 15.57 -5.30 -20.87
C ASP A 132 16.27 -3.91 -20.87
N LYS A 133 17.60 -3.93 -20.76
CA LYS A 133 18.45 -2.73 -20.87
C LYS A 133 18.21 -1.97 -22.19
N GLN A 134 17.57 -2.62 -23.17
CA GLN A 134 17.28 -2.08 -24.49
C GLN A 134 15.86 -1.55 -24.67
N LEU A 135 14.92 -1.72 -23.71
CA LEU A 135 13.54 -1.33 -23.98
C LEU A 135 13.30 0.18 -24.00
N GLU A 136 14.25 0.99 -23.52
CA GLU A 136 14.24 2.47 -23.40
C GLU A 136 12.83 3.06 -23.52
N VAL A 137 12.16 3.19 -22.36
CA VAL A 137 10.75 3.56 -22.29
C VAL A 137 10.58 4.94 -21.67
N ASP A 138 9.83 5.78 -22.38
CA ASP A 138 9.39 7.08 -21.89
C ASP A 138 7.92 7.00 -21.43
N ILE A 139 7.69 7.25 -20.14
CA ILE A 139 6.35 7.24 -19.56
C ILE A 139 5.69 8.60 -19.75
N ILE A 140 4.77 8.67 -20.69
CA ILE A 140 4.02 9.88 -21.05
C ILE A 140 2.95 10.19 -19.98
N SER A 141 2.24 9.16 -19.52
CA SER A 141 1.20 9.28 -18.48
C SER A 141 1.04 7.98 -17.71
N ILE A 142 0.89 8.07 -16.39
CA ILE A 142 0.60 6.91 -15.54
C ILE A 142 -0.24 7.32 -14.33
N ALA A 143 -1.27 6.55 -14.02
CA ALA A 143 -2.16 6.81 -12.89
C ALA A 143 -2.61 5.52 -12.19
N LEU A 144 -2.44 5.47 -10.88
CA LEU A 144 -3.11 4.48 -10.02
C LEU A 144 -4.52 5.00 -9.69
N LEU A 145 -5.52 4.35 -10.26
CA LEU A 145 -6.91 4.74 -10.10
C LEU A 145 -7.34 4.60 -8.64
N ASN A 146 -8.17 5.55 -8.16
CA ASN A 146 -8.68 5.60 -6.79
C ASN A 146 -7.61 5.77 -5.68
N THR A 147 -6.45 6.35 -6.00
CA THR A 147 -5.43 6.77 -5.03
C THR A 147 -5.25 8.29 -5.03
N LYS A 148 -4.86 8.86 -3.88
CA LYS A 148 -4.50 10.29 -3.75
C LYS A 148 -2.99 10.48 -3.89
N PRO A 149 -2.48 11.60 -4.45
CA PRO A 149 -3.25 12.61 -5.18
C PRO A 149 -3.91 12.06 -6.45
N TYR A 150 -5.11 12.53 -6.78
CA TYR A 150 -5.94 12.06 -7.90
C TYR A 150 -5.52 12.60 -9.28
N VAL A 151 -4.41 13.35 -9.34
CA VAL A 151 -3.96 14.02 -10.56
C VAL A 151 -3.06 13.08 -11.36
N TYR A 152 -3.18 13.11 -12.69
CA TYR A 152 -2.24 12.52 -13.66
C TYR A 152 -0.82 13.09 -13.43
N GLU A 153 -0.13 12.51 -12.47
CA GLU A 153 1.25 12.77 -12.10
C GLU A 153 2.03 11.49 -12.36
N THR A 154 3.20 11.64 -12.98
CA THR A 154 4.22 10.62 -13.21
C THR A 154 4.78 10.11 -11.87
N GLY A 155 3.94 9.44 -11.10
CA GLY A 155 4.23 9.00 -9.73
C GLY A 155 5.15 7.79 -9.66
N PHE A 156 5.35 7.10 -10.79
CA PHE A 156 6.27 5.97 -10.84
C PHE A 156 7.69 6.49 -11.00
N MET A 157 8.47 6.41 -9.93
CA MET A 157 9.87 6.81 -9.95
C MET A 157 10.68 5.85 -10.83
N SER A 158 11.45 6.40 -11.79
CA SER A 158 12.38 5.64 -12.64
C SER A 158 13.59 5.22 -11.83
N LYS A 159 13.74 3.92 -11.56
CA LYS A 159 14.98 3.34 -11.00
C LYS A 159 15.15 1.88 -11.44
N SER A 160 15.68 1.66 -12.64
CA SER A 160 16.13 0.33 -13.06
C SER A 160 17.33 -0.18 -12.24
N HIS A 161 18.10 0.72 -11.62
CA HIS A 161 19.36 0.38 -10.93
C HIS A 161 19.23 0.08 -9.43
N LEU A 162 18.05 0.19 -8.81
CA LEU A 162 17.88 -0.05 -7.37
C LEU A 162 17.81 -1.53 -6.98
N PHE A 163 17.69 -2.41 -7.96
CA PHE A 163 17.36 -3.82 -7.77
C PHE A 163 18.52 -4.75 -8.14
N ASN A 164 19.71 -4.18 -8.39
CA ASN A 164 20.98 -4.89 -8.45
C ASN A 164 21.58 -4.97 -7.04
N ASN A 165 21.68 -6.19 -6.49
CA ASN A 165 22.22 -6.44 -5.15
C ASN A 165 23.64 -5.87 -4.97
N ASN A 166 24.43 -5.71 -6.04
CA ASN A 166 25.78 -5.13 -5.99
C ASN A 166 25.84 -3.62 -5.68
N ARG A 167 24.69 -2.92 -5.56
CA ARG A 167 24.64 -1.53 -5.04
C ARG A 167 24.19 -1.42 -3.59
N ILE A 168 23.87 -2.54 -2.92
CA ILE A 168 23.53 -2.58 -1.50
C ILE A 168 24.83 -2.53 -0.68
N ASN A 169 25.49 -1.36 -0.71
CA ASN A 169 26.37 -0.96 0.38
C ASN A 169 25.47 -0.62 1.58
N ASP A 170 25.60 -1.43 2.63
CA ASP A 170 24.71 -1.61 3.78
C ASP A 170 24.69 -0.42 4.76
N LYS A 171 24.70 0.83 4.26
CA LYS A 171 24.67 2.04 5.11
C LYS A 171 23.64 3.10 4.69
N LYS A 172 23.17 3.15 3.44
CA LYS A 172 22.24 4.20 2.96
C LYS A 172 21.04 3.61 2.21
N LYS A 173 20.04 3.18 2.99
CA LYS A 173 18.73 2.74 2.49
C LYS A 173 17.87 3.92 2.03
N TYR A 174 18.30 4.59 0.96
CA TYR A 174 17.66 5.80 0.46
C TYR A 174 16.17 5.62 0.12
N TRP A 175 15.75 4.40 -0.24
CA TRP A 175 14.37 4.07 -0.61
C TRP A 175 13.46 3.85 0.62
N GLU A 176 13.98 3.33 1.74
CA GLU A 176 13.22 3.23 3.00
C GLU A 176 12.84 4.61 3.53
N ARG A 177 13.74 5.59 3.34
CA ARG A 177 13.58 6.97 3.81
C ARG A 177 12.74 7.87 2.90
N ARG A 178 12.29 7.39 1.73
CA ARG A 178 11.38 8.19 0.89
C ARG A 178 10.00 8.22 1.53
N ASP A 179 9.37 9.39 1.53
CA ASP A 179 7.98 9.54 1.91
C ASP A 179 7.06 8.77 0.96
N TYR A 180 5.90 8.36 1.47
CA TYR A 180 4.86 7.75 0.67
C TYR A 180 4.27 8.78 -0.31
N LEU A 181 4.12 8.38 -1.57
CA LEU A 181 3.66 9.27 -2.63
C LEU A 181 2.16 9.13 -2.92
N ARG A 182 1.60 7.95 -2.64
CA ARG A 182 0.18 7.68 -2.88
C ARG A 182 -0.49 7.10 -1.64
N THR A 183 -1.74 7.48 -1.41
CA THR A 183 -2.57 6.92 -0.33
C THR A 183 -3.89 6.38 -0.86
N GLY A 184 -4.35 5.25 -0.33
CA GLY A 184 -5.60 4.59 -0.71
C GLY A 184 -5.38 3.24 -1.39
N LEU A 185 -6.41 2.41 -1.49
CA LEU A 185 -6.35 1.13 -2.22
C LEU A 185 -6.58 1.35 -3.72
N PRO A 186 -5.61 1.05 -4.61
CA PRO A 186 -5.82 1.22 -6.04
C PRO A 186 -6.86 0.25 -6.58
N ASN A 187 -7.72 0.73 -7.48
CA ASN A 187 -8.72 -0.09 -8.18
C ASN A 187 -8.40 -0.28 -9.67
N GLY A 188 -7.26 0.22 -10.14
CA GLY A 188 -6.80 0.09 -11.51
C GLY A 188 -5.52 0.85 -11.80
N LEU A 189 -5.03 0.69 -13.02
CA LEU A 189 -3.88 1.40 -13.58
C LEU A 189 -4.26 1.93 -14.96
N GLU A 190 -4.00 3.20 -15.20
CA GLU A 190 -3.96 3.80 -16.52
C GLU A 190 -2.50 4.12 -16.86
N LEU A 191 -2.06 3.76 -18.07
CA LEU A 191 -0.68 3.90 -18.52
C LEU A 191 -0.65 4.26 -20.00
N VAL A 192 0.15 5.27 -20.34
CA VAL A 192 0.56 5.59 -21.71
C VAL A 192 2.07 5.79 -21.74
N TYR A 193 2.75 5.10 -22.65
CA TYR A 193 4.19 5.17 -22.79
C TYR A 193 4.62 4.99 -24.25
N PHE A 194 5.85 5.44 -24.54
CA PHE A 194 6.54 5.19 -25.79
C PHE A 194 7.66 4.17 -25.58
N SER A 195 7.73 3.17 -26.46
CA SER A 195 8.83 2.21 -26.50
C SER A 195 9.81 2.63 -27.61
N ALA A 196 11.01 3.09 -27.25
CA ALA A 196 12.01 3.46 -28.24
C ALA A 196 12.53 2.24 -29.03
N LYS A 197 12.58 1.07 -28.39
CA LYS A 197 12.93 -0.19 -29.06
C LYS A 197 11.98 -0.54 -30.20
N GLU A 198 10.68 -0.36 -29.96
CA GLU A 198 9.62 -0.74 -30.91
C GLU A 198 9.15 0.43 -31.76
N GLN A 199 9.61 1.64 -31.45
CA GLN A 199 9.16 2.90 -32.06
C GLN A 199 7.63 3.03 -32.06
N GLN A 200 6.99 2.61 -30.96
CA GLN A 200 5.54 2.43 -30.86
C GLN A 200 5.00 3.01 -29.55
N LEU A 201 3.86 3.70 -29.63
CA LEU A 201 3.09 4.15 -28.48
C LEU A 201 2.15 3.05 -27.98
N TYR A 202 2.02 2.94 -26.68
CA TYR A 202 1.16 1.96 -26.01
C TYR A 202 0.24 2.65 -24.99
N ARG A 203 -1.00 2.17 -24.89
CA ARG A 203 -1.96 2.55 -23.84
C ARG A 203 -2.54 1.32 -23.15
N GLY A 204 -2.67 1.37 -21.83
CA GLY A 204 -3.37 0.37 -21.03
C GLY A 204 -4.30 1.01 -20.03
N LEU A 205 -5.50 0.43 -19.89
CA LEU A 205 -6.46 0.77 -18.84
C LEU A 205 -6.92 -0.53 -18.17
N PHE A 206 -6.45 -0.76 -16.95
CA PHE A 206 -6.65 -1.99 -16.22
C PHE A 206 -7.47 -1.74 -14.96
N LYS A 207 -8.40 -2.66 -14.66
CA LYS A 207 -9.18 -2.64 -13.41
C LYS A 207 -8.74 -3.79 -12.51
N PHE A 208 -8.55 -3.50 -11.23
CA PHE A 208 -8.15 -4.48 -10.22
C PHE A 208 -9.32 -4.78 -9.28
N SER A 209 -9.47 -6.05 -8.91
CA SER A 209 -10.32 -6.39 -7.78
C SER A 209 -9.64 -5.96 -6.48
N LYS A 210 -10.32 -5.11 -5.70
CA LYS A 210 -9.88 -4.73 -4.34
C LYS A 210 -9.58 -5.95 -3.47
N GLN A 211 -10.32 -7.04 -3.67
CA GLN A 211 -10.15 -8.29 -2.92
C GLN A 211 -8.79 -8.93 -3.19
N SER A 212 -8.28 -8.86 -4.43
CA SER A 212 -6.99 -9.45 -4.81
C SER A 212 -5.84 -8.76 -4.09
N ILE A 213 -5.83 -7.42 -4.04
CA ILE A 213 -4.79 -6.66 -3.36
C ILE A 213 -4.88 -6.88 -1.84
N ARG A 214 -6.08 -6.80 -1.25
CA ARG A 214 -6.29 -7.03 0.20
C ARG A 214 -5.79 -8.40 0.66
N ARG A 215 -5.97 -9.45 -0.15
CA ARG A 215 -5.47 -10.79 0.16
C ARG A 215 -3.97 -10.81 0.44
N TYR A 216 -3.20 -9.94 -0.21
CA TYR A 216 -1.75 -9.84 -0.02
C TYR A 216 -1.39 -8.86 1.12
N MET A 217 -2.15 -7.77 1.26
CA MET A 217 -1.83 -6.66 2.17
C MET A 217 -2.09 -6.92 3.65
N GLY A 218 -2.94 -7.91 3.96
CA GLY A 218 -3.35 -8.26 5.32
C GLY A 218 -4.87 -8.39 5.40
N TRP A 219 -5.35 -9.40 6.14
CA TRP A 219 -6.78 -9.65 6.36
C TRP A 219 -7.09 -9.54 7.85
N GLY A 220 -8.18 -8.85 8.19
CA GLY A 220 -8.70 -8.80 9.57
C GLY A 220 -9.46 -7.51 9.87
N LEU A 221 -10.51 -7.61 10.70
CA LEU A 221 -11.30 -6.48 11.20
C LEU A 221 -10.43 -5.39 11.87
N PHE A 222 -9.29 -5.77 12.42
CA PHE A 222 -8.36 -4.89 13.13
C PHE A 222 -7.16 -4.41 12.30
N HIS A 223 -7.08 -4.77 11.01
CA HIS A 223 -6.02 -4.26 10.12
C HIS A 223 -5.91 -2.73 10.11
N PRO A 224 -7.03 -1.96 10.12
CA PRO A 224 -6.97 -0.50 10.28
C PRO A 224 -6.32 -0.03 11.59
N LEU A 225 -6.32 -0.85 12.65
CA LEU A 225 -5.70 -0.55 13.94
C LEU A 225 -4.21 -0.86 13.95
N THR A 226 -3.79 -1.99 13.38
CA THR A 226 -2.39 -2.42 13.44
C THR A 226 -1.50 -1.64 12.48
N ARG A 227 -2.07 -1.02 11.43
CA ARG A 227 -1.37 -0.31 10.34
C ARG A 227 -0.23 -1.11 9.69
N SER A 228 -0.18 -2.42 9.93
CA SER A 228 0.87 -3.29 9.43
C SER A 228 0.56 -3.64 7.97
N GLN A 229 0.99 -2.78 7.06
CA GLN A 229 0.96 -3.01 5.64
C GLN A 229 2.10 -3.99 5.27
N ASN A 230 1.74 -5.15 4.72
CA ASN A 230 2.72 -6.20 4.39
C ASN A 230 3.65 -5.84 3.23
N TYR A 231 3.20 -4.98 2.31
CA TYR A 231 3.95 -4.55 1.12
C TYR A 231 3.78 -3.04 0.97
N ASP A 232 4.86 -2.26 0.93
CA ASP A 232 4.81 -0.80 0.90
C ASP A 232 5.13 -0.20 -0.48
N THR A 233 5.47 -1.04 -1.46
CA THR A 233 5.74 -0.63 -2.83
C THR A 233 4.77 -1.25 -3.84
N ILE A 234 4.55 -0.53 -4.95
CA ILE A 234 3.91 -1.06 -6.16
C ILE A 234 4.92 -0.91 -7.29
N ASN A 235 5.36 -2.03 -7.85
CA ASN A 235 6.33 -2.03 -8.94
C ASN A 235 5.59 -2.33 -10.25
N LEU A 236 5.74 -1.46 -11.25
CA LEU A 236 5.31 -1.69 -12.62
C LEU A 236 6.50 -2.19 -13.43
N ILE A 237 6.39 -3.38 -13.99
CA ILE A 237 7.40 -3.94 -14.89
C ILE A 237 6.88 -3.80 -16.32
N LEU A 238 7.69 -3.18 -17.18
CA LEU A 238 7.40 -3.00 -18.59
C LEU A 238 8.20 -4.01 -19.42
N PHE A 239 7.55 -4.59 -20.42
CA PHE A 239 8.13 -5.58 -21.33
C PHE A 239 7.89 -5.19 -22.79
N SER A 240 8.53 -5.93 -23.71
CA SER A 240 8.28 -5.83 -25.14
C SER A 240 6.83 -6.10 -25.52
N LYS A 241 6.40 -5.51 -26.63
CA LYS A 241 5.10 -5.67 -27.30
C LYS A 241 3.93 -5.25 -26.40
N GLY A 242 4.10 -4.20 -25.60
CA GLY A 242 3.03 -3.68 -24.75
C GLY A 242 2.77 -4.49 -23.48
N ALA A 243 3.46 -5.60 -23.23
CA ALA A 243 3.21 -6.43 -22.06
C ALA A 243 3.69 -5.73 -20.78
N ILE A 244 2.92 -5.86 -19.70
CA ILE A 244 3.24 -5.28 -18.40
C ILE A 244 2.93 -6.26 -17.25
N SER A 245 3.59 -6.07 -16.12
CA SER A 245 3.25 -6.73 -14.85
C SER A 245 3.24 -5.73 -13.70
N LEU A 246 2.41 -5.98 -12.70
CA LEU A 246 2.36 -5.22 -11.46
C LEU A 246 2.63 -6.13 -10.27
N GLN A 247 3.51 -5.64 -9.40
CA GLN A 247 3.94 -6.35 -8.20
C GLN A 247 3.70 -5.51 -6.96
N LEU A 248 3.33 -6.17 -5.87
CA LEU A 248 3.38 -5.59 -4.52
C LEU A 248 4.71 -5.99 -3.90
N GLY A 249 5.45 -5.02 -3.36
CA GLY A 249 6.81 -5.24 -2.92
C GLY A 249 7.15 -4.74 -1.52
N THR A 250 8.26 -5.28 -1.03
CA THR A 250 9.03 -4.84 0.15
C THR A 250 10.52 -4.81 -0.21
N TRP A 251 11.38 -4.67 0.80
CA TRP A 251 12.82 -4.81 0.66
C TRP A 251 13.26 -6.21 0.23
N ASP A 252 12.59 -7.25 0.72
CA ASP A 252 13.00 -8.66 0.59
C ASP A 252 12.08 -9.51 -0.28
N LYS A 253 10.92 -8.98 -0.65
CA LYS A 253 9.90 -9.79 -1.30
C LYS A 253 9.00 -8.98 -2.21
N ASP A 254 8.86 -9.48 -3.43
CA ASP A 254 7.84 -9.01 -4.36
C ASP A 254 6.88 -10.13 -4.69
N ILE A 255 5.65 -9.74 -5.00
CA ILE A 255 4.63 -10.64 -5.50
C ILE A 255 3.86 -9.99 -6.64
N THR A 256 3.91 -10.62 -7.80
CA THR A 256 3.05 -10.31 -8.93
C THR A 256 1.59 -10.51 -8.53
N PHE A 257 0.79 -9.46 -8.68
CA PHE A 257 -0.64 -9.49 -8.41
C PHE A 257 -1.49 -9.25 -9.66
N PHE A 258 -0.88 -8.77 -10.74
CA PHE A 258 -1.56 -8.49 -12.00
C PHE A 258 -0.59 -8.53 -13.18
N ASP A 259 -1.05 -9.11 -14.29
CA ASP A 259 -0.38 -9.08 -15.59
C ASP A 259 -1.35 -8.52 -16.63
N GLY A 260 -0.85 -7.69 -17.55
CA GLY A 260 -1.66 -7.01 -18.55
C GLY A 260 -0.92 -6.79 -19.86
N VAL A 261 -1.66 -6.40 -20.90
CA VAL A 261 -1.10 -6.04 -22.20
C VAL A 261 -1.71 -4.72 -22.63
N CYS A 262 -0.85 -3.74 -22.92
CA CYS A 262 -1.22 -2.45 -23.48
C CYS A 262 -1.48 -2.58 -24.98
N THR A 263 -2.48 -1.85 -25.47
CA THR A 263 -2.80 -1.76 -26.88
C THR A 263 -1.88 -0.76 -27.58
N PRO A 264 -1.32 -1.09 -28.76
CA PRO A 264 -0.66 -0.11 -29.60
C PRO A 264 -1.63 1.03 -29.96
N ILE A 265 -1.17 2.26 -29.88
CA ILE A 265 -1.95 3.46 -30.25
C ILE A 265 -1.11 4.38 -31.14
N THR A 266 -1.76 5.40 -31.72
CA THR A 266 -1.11 6.45 -32.49
C THR A 266 -1.15 7.79 -31.75
N THR A 267 -0.47 8.80 -32.26
CA THR A 267 -0.52 10.16 -31.71
C THR A 267 -1.92 10.76 -31.73
N LYS A 268 -2.81 10.30 -32.62
CA LYS A 268 -4.21 10.74 -32.70
C LYS A 268 -5.05 10.32 -31.50
N ASP A 269 -4.64 9.26 -30.80
CA ASP A 269 -5.35 8.70 -29.65
C ASP A 269 -4.95 9.36 -28.32
N LEU A 270 -3.91 10.22 -28.36
CA LEU A 270 -3.39 10.94 -27.20
C LEU A 270 -4.27 12.13 -26.85
N SER A 271 -4.47 12.33 -25.55
CA SER A 271 -5.09 13.54 -25.03
C SER A 271 -4.20 14.77 -25.25
N PRO A 272 -4.75 16.00 -25.24
CA PRO A 272 -3.95 17.22 -25.38
C PRO A 272 -2.82 17.35 -24.36
N LYS A 273 -3.01 16.82 -23.15
CA LYS A 273 -1.98 16.82 -22.10
C LYS A 273 -0.86 15.82 -22.43
N GLU A 274 -1.20 14.62 -22.86
CA GLU A 274 -0.21 13.60 -23.26
C GLU A 274 0.60 14.05 -24.47
N LEU A 275 -0.04 14.70 -25.45
CA LEU A 275 0.64 15.32 -26.60
C LEU A 275 1.66 16.37 -26.14
N LYS A 276 1.30 17.19 -25.16
CA LYS A 276 2.20 18.19 -24.59
C LYS A 276 3.41 17.54 -23.91
N THR A 277 3.21 16.47 -23.13
CA THR A 277 4.30 15.72 -22.51
C THR A 277 5.22 15.10 -23.56
N LEU A 278 4.65 14.41 -24.56
CA LEU A 278 5.39 13.81 -25.67
C LEU A 278 6.27 14.84 -26.40
N ALA A 279 5.73 16.04 -26.65
CA ALA A 279 6.46 17.12 -27.30
C ALA A 279 7.61 17.66 -26.43
N VAL A 280 7.44 17.69 -25.10
CA VAL A 280 8.49 18.10 -24.15
C VAL A 280 9.63 17.07 -24.11
N GLU A 281 9.29 15.78 -24.18
CA GLU A 281 10.27 14.68 -24.20
C GLU A 281 11.03 14.58 -25.54
N LYS A 282 10.63 15.35 -26.57
CA LYS A 282 11.24 15.38 -27.91
C LYS A 282 11.32 14.00 -28.59
N ILE A 283 10.32 13.16 -28.35
CA ILE A 283 10.26 11.82 -28.93
C ILE A 283 9.89 11.92 -30.42
N VAL A 284 10.81 11.52 -31.30
CA VAL A 284 10.57 11.45 -32.74
C VAL A 284 9.98 10.09 -33.07
N ILE A 285 8.67 10.04 -33.33
CA ILE A 285 8.00 8.82 -33.77
C ILE A 285 8.20 8.69 -35.28
N ASN A 286 9.20 7.89 -35.67
CA ASN A 286 9.33 7.47 -37.05
C ASN A 286 8.53 6.17 -37.24
N PRO A 287 7.43 6.19 -38.01
CA PRO A 287 6.72 4.95 -38.33
C PRO A 287 7.64 4.09 -39.22
N LYS A 288 8.41 3.21 -38.60
CA LYS A 288 9.05 2.11 -39.34
C LYS A 288 8.03 1.01 -39.53
N PRO A 289 7.93 0.40 -40.73
CA PRO A 289 7.29 -0.90 -40.84
C PRO A 289 8.01 -1.86 -39.91
N SER A 290 7.24 -2.57 -39.09
CA SER A 290 7.75 -3.56 -38.14
C SER A 290 8.73 -4.48 -38.86
N PRO A 291 10.02 -4.54 -38.48
CA PRO A 291 10.89 -5.57 -39.04
C PRO A 291 10.30 -6.94 -38.67
N PRO A 292 10.39 -7.95 -39.56
CA PRO A 292 9.98 -9.30 -39.21
C PRO A 292 10.72 -9.72 -37.94
N GLN A 293 9.94 -10.11 -36.95
CA GLN A 293 10.42 -10.45 -35.61
C GLN A 293 11.35 -11.66 -35.70
N ALA A 294 12.56 -11.56 -35.17
CA ALA A 294 13.30 -12.75 -34.78
C ALA A 294 12.58 -13.34 -33.54
N ASP A 295 12.16 -14.61 -33.65
CA ASP A 295 11.30 -15.41 -32.77
C ASP A 295 11.69 -15.53 -31.27
N THR A 296 12.64 -14.75 -30.80
CA THR A 296 13.04 -14.73 -29.38
C THR A 296 11.96 -14.20 -28.43
N SER A 297 10.91 -13.51 -28.91
CA SER A 297 9.83 -12.99 -28.06
C SER A 297 8.82 -14.05 -27.62
N ASP A 298 8.62 -15.08 -28.42
CA ASP A 298 7.52 -16.04 -28.19
C ASP A 298 7.91 -17.04 -27.11
N SER A 299 9.18 -17.42 -27.04
CA SER A 299 9.71 -18.25 -25.95
C SER A 299 9.58 -17.56 -24.58
N LEU A 300 9.87 -16.26 -24.50
CA LEU A 300 9.82 -15.47 -23.25
C LEU A 300 8.39 -15.37 -22.67
N ALA A 301 7.41 -15.12 -23.54
CA ALA A 301 6.01 -15.08 -23.16
C ALA A 301 5.49 -16.45 -22.68
N VAL A 302 5.99 -17.54 -23.26
CA VAL A 302 5.64 -18.90 -22.86
C VAL A 302 6.28 -19.26 -21.50
N ILE A 303 7.58 -19.00 -21.32
CA ILE A 303 8.33 -19.26 -20.08
C ILE A 303 7.72 -18.53 -18.88
N ARG A 304 7.30 -17.27 -19.04
CA ARG A 304 6.72 -16.47 -17.95
C ARG A 304 5.37 -17.02 -17.46
N LYS A 305 4.65 -17.77 -18.30
CA LYS A 305 3.40 -18.43 -17.92
C LYS A 305 3.64 -19.76 -17.20
N GLN A 306 4.86 -20.30 -17.26
CA GLN A 306 5.20 -21.55 -16.59
C GLN A 306 5.25 -21.36 -15.08
N LYS A 307 4.51 -22.21 -14.35
CA LYS A 307 4.48 -22.23 -12.89
C LYS A 307 5.24 -23.46 -12.39
N LEU A 308 6.31 -23.23 -11.66
CA LEU A 308 7.28 -24.22 -11.25
C LEU A 308 7.26 -24.46 -9.74
N GLN A 309 7.62 -25.66 -9.32
CA GLN A 309 7.96 -25.96 -7.94
C GLN A 309 9.46 -25.83 -7.76
N ILE A 310 9.90 -24.87 -6.95
CA ILE A 310 11.32 -24.63 -6.70
C ILE A 310 11.75 -25.23 -5.36
N LYS A 311 12.88 -25.93 -5.37
CA LYS A 311 13.60 -26.45 -4.21
C LYS A 311 15.02 -25.89 -4.21
N HIS A 312 15.55 -25.68 -3.01
CA HIS A 312 16.93 -25.26 -2.80
C HIS A 312 17.61 -26.24 -1.85
N SER A 313 18.67 -26.89 -2.30
CA SER A 313 19.44 -27.88 -1.54
C SER A 313 20.85 -27.32 -1.27
N ILE A 314 21.01 -26.68 -0.11
CA ILE A 314 22.22 -25.96 0.27
C ILE A 314 22.99 -26.76 1.32
N THR A 315 24.24 -27.08 1.03
CA THR A 315 25.10 -27.97 1.83
C THR A 315 26.48 -27.35 2.11
N GLY A 316 27.29 -28.04 2.91
CA GLY A 316 28.65 -27.60 3.27
C GLY A 316 28.68 -26.52 4.35
N LEU A 317 29.47 -25.47 4.13
CA LEU A 317 29.77 -24.36 5.04
C LEU A 317 28.62 -23.34 5.17
N THR A 318 27.40 -23.85 5.34
CA THR A 318 26.15 -23.07 5.39
C THR A 318 26.13 -21.95 6.45
N LYS A 319 26.91 -22.08 7.53
CA LYS A 319 27.06 -21.03 8.57
C LYS A 319 27.71 -19.75 8.03
N LYS A 320 28.51 -19.83 6.96
CA LYS A 320 29.13 -18.66 6.31
C LYS A 320 28.15 -17.91 5.41
N ILE A 321 27.02 -18.51 5.05
CA ILE A 321 26.01 -17.91 4.17
C ILE A 321 25.14 -16.94 4.99
N LYS A 322 25.22 -15.65 4.66
CA LYS A 322 24.41 -14.59 5.28
C LYS A 322 23.00 -14.57 4.70
N SER A 323 22.88 -14.57 3.37
CA SER A 323 21.60 -14.54 2.67
C SER A 323 21.70 -15.11 1.26
N ILE A 324 20.58 -15.60 0.76
CA ILE A 324 20.40 -16.00 -0.63
C ILE A 324 19.16 -15.29 -1.14
N SER A 325 19.30 -14.57 -2.24
CA SER A 325 18.25 -13.78 -2.86
C SER A 325 18.05 -14.25 -4.28
N VAL A 326 16.80 -14.28 -4.73
CA VAL A 326 16.43 -14.81 -6.05
C VAL A 326 15.51 -13.82 -6.76
N ILE A 327 15.69 -13.71 -8.09
CA ILE A 327 14.79 -13.03 -9.01
C ILE A 327 14.33 -14.04 -10.07
N THR A 328 13.03 -14.09 -10.34
CA THR A 328 12.44 -14.96 -11.37
C THR A 328 12.22 -14.22 -12.69
N THR A 329 11.87 -14.93 -13.76
CA THR A 329 11.66 -14.38 -15.12
C THR A 329 10.44 -13.48 -15.26
N ASN A 330 9.54 -13.48 -14.28
CA ASN A 330 8.44 -12.51 -14.14
C ASN A 330 8.79 -11.36 -13.16
N GLY A 331 10.04 -11.30 -12.70
CA GLY A 331 10.54 -10.29 -11.77
C GLY A 331 10.18 -10.51 -10.30
N ASP A 332 9.51 -11.60 -9.92
CA ASP A 332 9.23 -11.87 -8.50
C ASP A 332 10.54 -12.05 -7.72
N ARG A 333 10.59 -11.51 -6.50
CA ARG A 333 11.78 -11.54 -5.64
C ARG A 333 11.50 -12.26 -4.34
N TYR A 334 12.48 -13.03 -3.86
CA TYR A 334 12.43 -13.60 -2.51
C TYR A 334 13.82 -13.82 -1.91
N VAL A 335 13.89 -13.62 -0.60
CA VAL A 335 15.01 -14.10 0.23
C VAL A 335 14.72 -15.53 0.71
N LEU A 336 15.64 -16.45 0.44
CA LEU A 336 15.49 -17.85 0.80
C LEU A 336 15.79 -18.08 2.29
N HIS A 337 14.74 -18.28 3.08
CA HIS A 337 14.89 -18.61 4.51
C HIS A 337 15.56 -19.96 4.74
N LYS A 338 16.40 -20.04 5.80
CA LYS A 338 17.14 -21.24 6.22
C LYS A 338 16.30 -22.51 6.33
N LYS A 339 15.03 -22.40 6.75
CA LYS A 339 14.11 -23.54 6.85
C LYS A 339 13.86 -24.28 5.52
N TYR A 340 14.12 -23.63 4.39
CA TYR A 340 13.96 -24.19 3.04
C TYR A 340 15.26 -24.70 2.42
N TRP A 341 16.41 -24.56 3.09
CA TRP A 341 17.73 -24.92 2.54
C TRP A 341 17.95 -26.42 2.35
N LYS A 342 17.09 -27.28 2.90
CA LYS A 342 17.23 -28.75 2.85
C LYS A 342 16.36 -29.39 1.76
N GLY A 343 16.26 -28.77 0.58
CA GLY A 343 15.51 -29.29 -0.56
C GLY A 343 13.99 -29.29 -0.37
N LYS A 344 13.48 -28.49 0.57
CA LYS A 344 12.02 -28.34 0.76
C LYS A 344 11.47 -27.46 -0.35
N THR A 345 10.32 -27.86 -0.91
CA THR A 345 9.61 -27.03 -1.89
C THR A 345 9.20 -25.71 -1.26
N LEU A 346 9.46 -24.62 -1.97
CA LEU A 346 9.01 -23.30 -1.56
C LEU A 346 7.47 -23.24 -1.48
N PRO A 347 6.92 -22.48 -0.52
CA PRO A 347 5.50 -22.27 -0.46
C PRO A 347 5.11 -21.42 -1.67
N LYS A 348 4.20 -21.96 -2.49
CA LYS A 348 3.69 -21.42 -3.77
C LYS A 348 4.54 -21.77 -4.99
N ARG A 349 3.86 -21.87 -6.13
CA ARG A 349 4.50 -21.99 -7.45
C ARG A 349 5.16 -20.67 -7.82
N GLN A 350 6.31 -20.75 -8.46
CA GLN A 350 7.15 -19.62 -8.87
C GLN A 350 7.33 -19.63 -10.39
N ALA A 351 7.76 -18.52 -10.98
CA ALA A 351 8.29 -18.54 -12.34
C ALA A 351 9.75 -19.06 -12.34
N PRO A 352 10.31 -19.46 -13.49
CA PRO A 352 11.72 -19.87 -13.56
C PRO A 352 12.66 -18.79 -13.03
N ILE A 353 13.78 -19.21 -12.45
CA ILE A 353 14.76 -18.29 -11.87
C ILE A 353 15.54 -17.61 -13.00
N ALA A 354 15.64 -16.28 -12.94
CA ALA A 354 16.46 -15.49 -13.83
C ALA A 354 17.80 -15.09 -13.16
N MET A 355 17.83 -14.95 -11.84
CA MET A 355 19.05 -14.61 -11.10
C MET A 355 19.06 -15.21 -9.69
N ILE A 356 20.24 -15.66 -9.25
CA ILE A 356 20.52 -16.04 -7.85
C ILE A 356 21.72 -15.22 -7.36
N THR A 357 21.57 -14.60 -6.19
CA THR A 357 22.65 -13.92 -5.46
C THR A 357 22.87 -14.61 -4.12
N LEU A 358 24.12 -14.90 -3.78
CA LEU A 358 24.54 -15.44 -2.49
C LEU A 358 25.51 -14.49 -1.81
N ILE A 359 25.20 -14.08 -0.57
CA ILE A 359 26.10 -13.27 0.25
C ILE A 359 26.74 -14.17 1.30
N ILE A 360 28.07 -14.23 1.29
CA ILE A 360 28.84 -15.16 2.10
C ILE A 360 29.94 -14.40 2.85
N VAL A 361 30.13 -14.73 4.12
CA VAL A 361 31.18 -14.17 4.98
C VAL A 361 32.44 -15.00 4.82
N ASN A 362 33.53 -14.36 4.40
CA ASN A 362 34.83 -15.02 4.27
C ASN A 362 35.50 -15.22 5.65
N ASN A 363 36.65 -15.89 5.67
CA ASN A 363 37.40 -16.17 6.90
C ASN A 363 37.91 -14.90 7.61
N LYS A 364 37.91 -13.74 6.94
CA LYS A 364 38.30 -12.42 7.48
C LYS A 364 37.09 -11.60 7.94
N GLY A 365 35.88 -12.17 7.96
CA GLY A 365 34.66 -11.46 8.33
C GLY A 365 34.11 -10.51 7.26
N GLN A 366 34.67 -10.52 6.04
CA GLN A 366 34.21 -9.67 4.94
C GLN A 366 33.08 -10.37 4.16
N ASN A 367 32.07 -9.60 3.77
CA ASN A 367 31.02 -10.09 2.88
C ASN A 367 31.56 -10.19 1.45
N LEU A 368 31.30 -11.32 0.80
CA LEU A 368 31.52 -11.60 -0.62
C LEU A 368 30.18 -11.91 -1.28
N SER A 369 30.02 -11.53 -2.54
CA SER A 369 28.82 -11.79 -3.33
C SER A 369 29.17 -12.77 -4.45
N TRP A 370 28.36 -13.80 -4.59
CA TRP A 370 28.33 -14.64 -5.79
C TRP A 370 27.02 -14.44 -6.50
N GLU A 371 27.10 -14.27 -7.80
CA GLU A 371 25.92 -14.05 -8.63
C GLU A 371 25.91 -15.04 -9.78
N TYR A 372 24.71 -15.48 -10.11
CA TYR A 372 24.45 -16.20 -11.35
C TYR A 372 23.24 -15.58 -12.01
N VAL A 373 23.44 -15.10 -13.24
CA VAL A 373 22.40 -14.54 -14.10
C VAL A 373 22.18 -15.55 -15.22
N TYR A 374 20.98 -16.10 -15.28
CA TYR A 374 20.62 -17.04 -16.33
C TYR A 374 20.43 -16.29 -17.64
N ASN A 375 20.95 -16.86 -18.73
CA ASN A 375 20.54 -16.44 -20.06
C ASN A 375 19.10 -16.90 -20.30
N ILE A 376 18.24 -15.96 -20.68
CA ILE A 376 16.81 -16.23 -20.87
C ILE A 376 16.58 -17.23 -22.03
N ALA A 377 17.42 -17.22 -23.06
CA ALA A 377 17.36 -18.19 -24.15
C ALA A 377 17.71 -19.61 -23.67
N ASP A 378 18.65 -19.75 -22.74
CA ASP A 378 19.02 -21.04 -22.17
C ASP A 378 17.90 -21.56 -21.26
N ILE A 379 17.34 -20.69 -20.41
CA ILE A 379 16.13 -20.99 -19.62
C ILE A 379 15.03 -21.51 -20.55
N ALA A 380 14.79 -20.83 -21.68
CA ALA A 380 13.77 -21.21 -22.66
C ALA A 380 13.95 -22.63 -23.19
N SER A 381 15.18 -22.97 -23.57
CA SER A 381 15.50 -24.27 -24.17
C SER A 381 15.20 -25.45 -23.25
N HIS A 382 15.13 -25.20 -21.94
CA HIS A 382 14.90 -26.23 -20.93
C HIS A 382 13.41 -26.49 -20.61
N PHE A 383 12.49 -25.68 -21.14
CA PHE A 383 11.06 -25.87 -20.91
C PHE A 383 10.35 -26.25 -22.22
N ASP A 384 9.74 -27.44 -22.21
CA ASP A 384 8.88 -27.88 -23.31
C ASP A 384 7.59 -27.05 -23.32
N THR A 385 7.38 -26.29 -24.39
CA THR A 385 6.28 -25.32 -24.53
C THR A 385 4.90 -25.98 -24.50
N ASN A 386 4.81 -27.29 -24.73
CA ASN A 386 3.56 -28.05 -24.79
C ASN A 386 3.28 -28.93 -23.57
N SER A 387 4.13 -28.92 -22.55
CA SER A 387 3.95 -29.78 -21.37
C SER A 387 3.02 -29.14 -20.34
N THR A 388 1.98 -29.88 -19.95
CA THR A 388 1.06 -29.52 -18.84
C THR A 388 1.55 -30.00 -17.47
N LYS A 389 2.69 -30.71 -17.41
CA LYS A 389 3.23 -31.25 -16.16
C LYS A 389 3.88 -30.14 -15.33
N VAL A 390 3.66 -30.19 -14.01
CA VAL A 390 4.33 -29.28 -13.07
C VAL A 390 5.82 -29.62 -13.04
N THR A 391 6.64 -28.76 -13.63
CA THR A 391 8.10 -28.93 -13.62
C THR A 391 8.66 -28.58 -12.23
N THR A 392 9.50 -29.47 -11.70
CA THR A 392 10.23 -29.26 -10.45
C THR A 392 11.66 -28.87 -10.76
N LEU A 393 12.09 -27.76 -10.19
CA LEU A 393 13.46 -27.26 -10.25
C LEU A 393 14.12 -27.43 -8.87
N ASP A 394 15.25 -28.14 -8.81
CA ASP A 394 16.08 -28.25 -7.60
C ASP A 394 17.43 -27.60 -7.84
N TYR A 395 17.66 -26.50 -7.15
CA TYR A 395 18.92 -25.75 -7.16
C TYR A 395 19.79 -26.25 -6.02
N LYS A 396 20.91 -26.92 -6.37
CA LYS A 396 21.88 -27.38 -5.39
C LYS A 396 23.06 -26.43 -5.32
N PHE A 397 23.41 -26.03 -4.11
CA PHE A 397 24.56 -25.19 -3.84
C PHE A 397 25.39 -25.78 -2.70
N ASP A 398 26.63 -26.14 -2.99
CA ASP A 398 27.56 -26.68 -2.00
C ASP A 398 28.74 -25.75 -1.81
N LEU A 399 28.98 -25.31 -0.57
CA LEU A 399 30.06 -24.39 -0.21
C LEU A 399 31.11 -25.12 0.62
N PHE A 400 32.36 -25.14 0.18
CA PHE A 400 33.44 -25.84 0.86
C PHE A 400 34.75 -25.07 0.80
N ASN A 401 35.71 -25.47 1.63
CA ASN A 401 37.08 -24.98 1.53
C ASN A 401 37.91 -25.98 0.70
N THR A 402 38.80 -25.48 -0.13
CA THR A 402 39.86 -26.31 -0.71
C THR A 402 40.92 -26.65 0.34
N THR A 403 41.83 -27.55 -0.03
CA THR A 403 43.05 -27.86 0.74
C THR A 403 43.84 -26.60 1.11
N ASP A 404 43.83 -25.58 0.25
CA ASP A 404 44.54 -24.29 0.47
C ASP A 404 43.72 -23.26 1.26
N ASN A 405 42.65 -23.68 1.95
CA ASN A 405 41.71 -22.81 2.68
C ASN A 405 41.00 -21.75 1.83
N LEU A 406 41.00 -21.90 0.50
CA LEU A 406 40.24 -21.04 -0.39
C LEU A 406 38.78 -21.48 -0.43
N LEU A 407 37.87 -20.51 -0.34
CA LEU A 407 36.44 -20.78 -0.36
C LEU A 407 36.02 -21.07 -1.81
N ARG A 408 35.42 -22.24 -2.04
CA ARG A 408 34.87 -22.66 -3.33
C ARG A 408 33.39 -23.04 -3.19
N ALA A 409 32.68 -22.90 -4.31
CA ALA A 409 31.30 -23.29 -4.42
C ALA A 409 31.07 -24.15 -5.66
N SER A 410 30.18 -25.13 -5.54
CA SER A 410 29.65 -25.91 -6.65
C SER A 410 28.15 -25.71 -6.73
N SER A 411 27.64 -25.50 -7.95
CA SER A 411 26.23 -25.21 -8.20
C SER A 411 25.68 -26.06 -9.33
N PHE A 412 24.52 -26.67 -9.09
CA PHE A 412 23.84 -27.54 -10.05
C PHE A 412 22.35 -27.19 -10.09
N GLU A 413 21.76 -27.25 -11.27
CA GLU A 413 20.32 -27.17 -11.47
C GLU A 413 19.82 -28.55 -11.91
N TYR A 414 18.73 -29.01 -11.31
CA TYR A 414 18.04 -30.22 -11.74
C TYR A 414 16.65 -29.88 -12.24
N ILE A 415 16.40 -30.13 -13.52
CA ILE A 415 15.10 -29.90 -14.17
C ILE A 415 14.44 -31.26 -14.34
N ASN A 416 13.40 -31.53 -13.56
CA ASN A 416 12.76 -32.85 -13.51
C ASN A 416 13.76 -34.02 -13.30
N GLY A 417 14.83 -33.76 -12.54
CA GLY A 417 15.87 -34.75 -12.22
C GLY A 417 17.05 -34.81 -13.21
N VAL A 418 16.98 -34.11 -14.34
CA VAL A 418 18.11 -34.00 -15.29
C VAL A 418 19.08 -32.93 -14.79
N LYS A 419 20.36 -33.29 -14.66
CA LYS A 419 21.42 -32.43 -14.13
C LYS A 419 21.94 -31.47 -15.20
N ASN A 420 21.87 -30.18 -14.92
CA ASN A 420 22.55 -29.12 -15.66
C ASN A 420 23.58 -28.45 -14.73
N GLU A 421 24.84 -28.38 -15.17
CA GLU A 421 25.87 -27.69 -14.40
C GLU A 421 25.94 -26.22 -14.81
N PHE A 422 26.03 -25.33 -13.82
CA PHE A 422 26.25 -23.92 -14.06
C PHE A 422 27.33 -23.37 -13.13
N LYS A 423 28.16 -22.49 -13.67
CA LYS A 423 29.26 -21.86 -12.92
C LYS A 423 28.81 -20.52 -12.35
N LEU A 424 28.91 -20.37 -11.03
CA LEU A 424 28.76 -19.07 -10.37
C LEU A 424 29.97 -18.20 -10.67
N GLU A 425 29.73 -16.98 -11.12
CA GLU A 425 30.79 -15.99 -11.30
C GLU A 425 31.01 -15.24 -9.98
N ARG A 426 32.28 -15.07 -9.59
CA ARG A 426 32.62 -14.22 -8.45
C ARG A 426 32.46 -12.77 -8.89
N ALA A 427 31.48 -12.09 -8.32
CA ALA A 427 31.40 -10.64 -8.43
C ALA A 427 32.37 -10.02 -7.42
N ASP A 428 33.43 -9.35 -7.90
CA ASP A 428 34.27 -8.56 -7.01
C ASP A 428 33.46 -7.37 -6.50
N ILE A 429 33.13 -7.40 -5.20
CA ILE A 429 32.55 -6.25 -4.53
C ILE A 429 33.61 -5.15 -4.54
N LYS A 430 33.39 -4.10 -5.34
CA LYS A 430 34.11 -2.84 -5.17
C LYS A 430 33.76 -2.30 -3.78
N ILE A 431 34.66 -2.53 -2.82
CA ILE A 431 34.65 -1.80 -1.55
C ILE A 431 35.03 -0.36 -1.91
N MET A 432 34.03 0.49 -2.17
CA MET A 432 34.27 1.93 -2.19
C MET A 432 34.50 2.39 -0.75
N PRO A 433 35.58 3.15 -0.48
CA PRO A 433 35.92 3.63 0.85
C PRO A 433 34.79 4.45 1.49
#